data_AF-A0A7C6TTC0-F1
#
_entry.id   AF-A0A7C6TTC0-F1
#
_cell.length_a   1.000
_cell.length_b   1.000
_cell.length_c   1.000
_cell.angle_alpha   90.00
_cell.angle_beta   90.00
_cell.angle_gamma   90.00
#
_symmetry.space_group_name_H-M   'P 1'
#
loop_
_entity.id
_entity.type
_entity.pdbx_description
1 polymer ?
#
loop_
_entity_poly.entity_id
_entity_poly.type
_entity_poly.pdbx_seq_one_letter_code
_entity_poly.pdbx_strand_id
1 'polypeptide(L)' 'MAVYLKGCPLSCTWCHSPESQRADPELIYIRERCLLCGACISACPQSAH' A
#
# COMPACT_ATOMS: atom_id res chain seq x y z
N MET A 1 12.41 -18.39 -4.44
CA MET A 1 11.09 -17.82 -4.07
C MET A 1 11.24 -17.14 -2.73
N ALA A 2 10.96 -15.84 -2.65
CA ALA A 2 11.03 -15.07 -1.40
C ALA A 2 9.64 -14.52 -1.10
N VAL A 3 9.19 -14.68 0.15
CA VAL A 3 7.92 -14.15 0.63
C VAL A 3 8.25 -13.03 1.61
N TYR A 4 7.72 -11.83 1.34
CA TYR A 4 7.92 -10.65 2.19
C TYR A 4 6.64 -10.39 2.96
N LEU A 5 6.75 -10.41 4.29
CA LEU A 5 5.64 -10.11 5.18
C LEU A 5 5.68 -8.63 5.56
N LYS A 6 4.51 -7.98 5.55
CA LYS A 6 4.32 -6.65 6.12
C LYS A 6 4.55 -6.66 7.63
N GLY A 7 5.07 -5.56 8.17
CA GLY A 7 5.43 -5.43 9.58
C GLY A 7 6.74 -6.13 9.95
N CYS A 8 7.71 -6.21 9.04
CA CYS A 8 9.02 -6.77 9.37
C CYS A 8 9.67 -5.96 10.52
N PRO A 9 10.01 -6.58 11.66
CA PRO A 9 10.50 -5.85 12.84
C PRO A 9 11.96 -5.43 12.74
N LEU A 10 12.66 -5.80 11.67
CA LEU A 10 14.09 -5.53 11.50
C LEU A 10 14.31 -4.21 10.74
N SER A 11 15.23 -3.38 11.25
CA SER A 11 15.62 -2.09 10.67
C SER A 11 16.98 -2.18 9.98
N CYS A 12 17.13 -3.07 9.00
CA CYS A 12 18.39 -3.32 8.31
C CYS A 12 18.82 -2.14 7.43
N THR A 13 20.12 -1.81 7.43
CA THR A 13 20.71 -0.76 6.57
C THR A 13 20.56 -1.05 5.07
N TRP A 14 20.52 -2.34 4.70
CA TRP A 14 20.30 -2.80 3.32
C TRP A 14 19.04 -3.67 3.22
N CYS A 15 17.90 -3.09 3.58
CA CYS A 15 16.62 -3.77 3.43
C CYS A 15 16.26 -3.93 1.96
N HIS A 16 15.93 -5.16 1.54
CA HIS A 16 15.51 -5.45 0.16
C HIS A 16 14.08 -4.96 -0.15
N SER A 17 13.25 -4.83 0.89
CA SER A 17 11.86 -4.39 0.79
C SER A 17 11.51 -3.46 1.96
N PRO A 18 12.10 -2.26 2.02
CA PRO A 18 11.91 -1.30 3.12
C PRO A 18 10.43 -0.94 3.33
N GLU A 19 9.62 -0.94 2.28
CA GLU A 19 8.17 -0.73 2.32
C GLU A 19 7.42 -1.77 3.16
N SER A 20 8.01 -2.95 3.38
CA SER A 20 7.41 -4.01 4.20
C SER A 20 7.61 -3.81 5.71
N GLN A 21 8.41 -2.82 6.14
CA GLN A 21 8.65 -2.57 7.58
C GLN A 21 7.43 -1.95 8.27
N ARG A 22 6.69 -1.07 7.57
CA ARG A 22 5.44 -0.50 8.09
C ARG A 22 4.40 -1.61 8.27
N ALA A 23 3.90 -1.72 9.49
CA ALA A 23 2.85 -2.67 9.84
C ALA A 23 1.44 -2.12 9.56
N ASP A 24 1.30 -0.80 9.47
CA ASP A 24 0.04 -0.16 9.17
C ASP A 24 -0.45 -0.48 7.74
N PRO A 25 -1.78 -0.62 7.55
CA PRO A 25 -2.35 -0.78 6.22
C PRO A 25 -2.04 0.43 5.34
N GLU A 26 -1.52 0.16 4.14
CA GLU A 26 -1.26 1.19 3.13
C GLU A 26 -2.21 1.03 1.95
N LEU A 27 -2.67 2.16 1.41
CA LEU A 27 -3.46 2.17 0.18
C LEU A 27 -2.56 1.80 -1.00
N ILE A 28 -2.99 0.81 -1.77
CA ILE A 28 -2.35 0.44 -3.04
C ILE A 28 -3.32 0.81 -4.16
N TYR A 29 -2.88 1.67 -5.07
CA TYR A 29 -3.61 1.98 -6.28
C TYR A 29 -3.01 1.26 -7.48
N ILE A 30 -3.78 0.33 -8.06
CA ILE A 30 -3.41 -0.41 -9.27
C ILE A 30 -4.28 0.13 -10.40
N ARG A 31 -3.72 1.04 -11.20
CA ARG A 31 -4.45 1.78 -12.24
C ARG A 31 -5.16 0.85 -13.21
N GLU A 32 -4.52 -0.24 -13.61
CA GLU A 32 -5.02 -1.21 -14.58
C GLU A 32 -6.27 -1.95 -14.08
N ARG A 33 -6.51 -1.96 -12.76
CA ARG A 33 -7.70 -2.56 -12.14
C ARG A 33 -8.82 -1.55 -11.90
N CYS A 34 -8.58 -0.26 -12.16
CA CYS A 34 -9.57 0.79 -11.95
C CYS A 34 -10.63 0.77 -13.06
N LEU A 35 -11.89 0.64 -12.68
CA LEU A 35 -13.03 0.69 -13.60
C LEU A 35 -13.58 2.11 -13.82
N LEU A 36 -12.91 3.14 -13.29
CA LEU A 36 -13.33 4.55 -13.36
C LEU A 36 -14.74 4.81 -12.79
N CYS A 37 -15.17 4.03 -11.80
CA CYS A 37 -16.51 4.14 -11.23
C CYS A 37 -16.71 5.33 -10.28
N GLY A 38 -15.64 6.00 -9.85
CA GLY A 38 -15.69 7.15 -8.94
C GLY A 38 -16.03 6.85 -7.48
N ALA A 39 -16.22 5.58 -7.10
CA ALA A 39 -16.57 5.19 -5.73
C ALA A 39 -15.50 5.55 -4.68
N CYS A 40 -14.23 5.63 -5.08
CA CYS A 40 -13.16 6.10 -4.21
C CYS A 40 -13.36 7.57 -3.77
N ILE A 41 -13.84 8.43 -4.67
CA ILE A 41 -14.07 9.86 -4.38
C ILE A 41 -15.22 10.01 -3.38
N SER A 42 -16.31 9.26 -3.56
CA SER A 42 -17.46 9.34 -2.65
C SER A 42 -17.17 8.78 -1.26
N ALA A 43 -16.29 7.78 -1.16
CA ALA A 43 -15.87 7.22 0.12
C ALA A 43 -14.81 8.09 0.84
N CYS A 44 -14.08 8.93 0.11
CA CYS A 44 -13.03 9.77 0.67
C CYS A 44 -13.62 10.99 1.38
N PRO A 45 -13.35 11.20 2.68
CA PRO A 45 -13.86 12.36 3.42
C PRO A 45 -13.40 13.72 2.87
N GLN A 46 -12.31 13.73 2.09
CA GLN A 46 -11.77 14.93 1.46
C GLN A 46 -12.20 15.09 0.00
N SER A 47 -13.08 14.21 -0.51
CA SER A 47 -13.52 14.18 -1.91
C SER A 47 -12.35 14.10 -2.90
N ALA A 48 -11.27 13.42 -2.51
CA ALA A 48 -10.09 13.20 -3.33
C ALA A 48 -10.13 11.82 -4.01
N HIS A 49 -9.56 11.75 -5.21
CA HIS A 49 -9.28 10.47 -5.87
C HIS A 49 -7.94 9.89 -5.39
#